data_AF-A0A1V5N8L0-F1
#
_entry.id   AF-A0A1V5N8L0-F1
#
_cell.length_a   1.000
_cell.length_b   1.000
_cell.length_c   1.000
_cell.angle_alpha   90.00
_cell.angle_beta   90.00
_cell.angle_gamma   90.00
#
_symmetry.space_group_name_H-M   'P 1'
#
loop_
_entity.id
_entity.type
_entity.pdbx_description
1 polymer ?
#
loop_
_entity_poly.entity_id
_entity_poly.type
_entity_poly.pdbx_seq_one_letter_code
_entity_poly.pdbx_strand_id
1 'polypeptide(L)' 'MAAKVFIVKYESQADYTVFFVDYESKQKNHQIIAGGKLVNYESQADCKVFIVKYESQADIKILRKNFPK' A
#
# COMPACT_ATOMS: atom_id res chain seq x y z
N MET A 1 -15.62 3.29 -5.77
CA MET A 1 -14.70 4.45 -5.78
C MET A 1 -13.29 3.91 -5.78
N ALA A 2 -12.44 4.32 -6.73
CA ALA A 2 -11.04 3.89 -6.76
C ALA A 2 -10.24 4.70 -5.74
N ALA A 3 -9.63 4.05 -4.76
CA ALA A 3 -8.79 4.72 -3.77
C ALA A 3 -7.49 5.21 -4.43
N LYS A 4 -7.14 6.49 -4.29
CA LYS A 4 -5.86 7.00 -4.79
C LYS A 4 -4.78 6.80 -3.74
N VAL A 5 -3.72 6.10 -4.13
CA VAL A 5 -2.65 5.68 -3.22
C VAL A 5 -1.36 6.39 -3.60
N PHE A 6 -0.68 6.97 -2.61
CA PHE A 6 0.59 7.65 -2.80
C PHE A 6 1.68 6.98 -1.98
N ILE A 7 2.82 6.70 -2.62
CA ILE A 7 3.97 6.09 -1.95
C ILE A 7 4.83 7.20 -1.35
N VAL A 8 4.94 7.21 -0.03
CA VAL A 8 5.84 8.12 0.67
C VAL A 8 7.23 7.51 0.83
N LYS A 9 8.22 8.37 1.10
CA LYS A 9 9.62 7.95 1.32
C LYS A 9 9.91 7.56 2.77
N TYR A 10 9.04 7.93 3.70
CA TYR A 10 9.26 7.73 5.13
C TYR A 10 7.99 7.20 5.79
N GLU A 11 8.15 6.26 6.73
CA GLU A 11 7.06 5.67 7.51
C GLU A 11 6.25 6.74 8.25
N SER A 12 6.91 7.75 8.81
CA SER A 12 6.25 8.84 9.56
C SER A 12 5.32 9.71 8.70
N GLN A 13 5.37 9.59 7.37
CA GLN A 13 4.48 10.30 6.45
C GLN A 13 3.36 9.39 5.91
N ALA A 14 3.41 8.09 6.19
CA ALA A 14 2.40 7.15 5.74
C ALA A 14 1.30 6.99 6.78
N ASP A 15 0.09 6.82 6.28
CA ASP A 15 -1.03 6.36 7.08
C ASP A 15 -0.94 4.85 7.32
N TYR A 16 -0.41 4.11 6.33
CA TYR A 16 -0.29 2.65 6.39
C TYR A 16 1.05 2.14 5.85
N THR A 17 1.59 1.11 6.49
CA THR A 17 2.76 0.40 6.00
C THR A 17 2.34 -0.79 5.13
N VAL A 18 2.98 -0.95 3.98
CA VAL A 18 2.68 -1.97 2.98
C VAL A 18 3.88 -2.87 2.78
N PHE A 19 3.64 -4.18 2.80
CA PHE A 19 4.64 -5.19 2.48
C PHE A 19 4.19 -6.06 1.31
N PHE A 20 5.14 -6.32 0.42
CA PHE A 20 4.92 -7.21 -0.71
C PHE A 20 5.15 -8.66 -0.29
N VAL A 21 4.08 -9.44 -0.33
CA VAL A 21 4.15 -10.89 -0.15
C VAL A 21 4.15 -11.58 -1.51
N ASP A 22 4.73 -12.77 -1.59
CA ASP A 22 4.72 -13.60 -2.80
C ASP A 22 3.49 -14.51 -2.90
N TYR A 23 2.81 -14.76 -1.77
CA TYR A 23 1.68 -15.70 -1.68
C TYR A 23 0.36 -14.99 -1.27
N GLU A 24 -0.75 -15.35 -1.92
CA GLU A 24 -2.11 -14.88 -1.58
C GLU A 24 -2.50 -15.20 -0.14
N SER A 25 -2.10 -16.37 0.35
CA SER A 25 -2.34 -16.81 1.72
C SER A 25 -1.71 -15.91 2.79
N LYS A 26 -0.73 -15.09 2.43
CA LYS A 26 -0.08 -14.13 3.34
C LYS A 26 -0.67 -12.72 3.25
N GLN A 27 -1.59 -12.46 2.33
CA GLN A 27 -2.18 -11.14 2.20
C GLN A 27 -3.05 -10.81 3.41
N LYS A 28 -2.97 -9.56 3.86
CA LYS A 28 -3.68 -9.05 5.02
C LYS A 28 -4.10 -7.63 4.71
N ASN A 29 -5.38 -7.32 4.87
CA ASN A 29 -5.94 -5.98 4.63
C ASN A 29 -5.70 -5.41 3.21
N HIS A 30 -5.31 -6.24 2.23
CA HIS A 30 -5.02 -5.79 0.86
C HIS A 30 -6.24 -5.13 0.18
N GLN A 31 -7.45 -5.48 0.60
CA GLN A 31 -8.71 -5.02 0.01
C GLN A 31 -8.90 -3.49 0.14
N ILE A 32 -8.21 -2.86 1.10
CA ILE A 32 -8.31 -1.41 1.36
C ILE A 32 -7.78 -0.60 0.18
N ILE A 33 -6.67 -1.07 -0.42
CA ILE A 33 -5.97 -0.40 -1.52
C ILE A 33 -6.07 -1.16 -2.84
N ALA A 34 -6.59 -2.41 -2.82
CA ALA A 34 -6.76 -3.22 -4.01
C ALA A 34 -7.77 -2.58 -4.97
N GLY A 35 -7.35 -2.41 -6.24
CA GLY A 35 -8.16 -1.73 -7.25
C GLY A 35 -8.11 -0.20 -7.19
N GLY A 36 -7.23 0.36 -6.35
CA GLY A 36 -6.92 1.78 -6.36
C GLY A 36 -6.09 2.23 -7.57
N LYS A 37 -5.79 3.52 -7.62
CA LYS A 37 -4.86 4.13 -8.59
C LYS A 37 -3.64 4.67 -7.88
N LEU A 38 -2.46 4.46 -8.45
CA LEU A 38 -1.23 5.03 -7.94
C LEU A 38 -1.10 6.48 -8.44
N VAL A 39 -1.00 7.43 -7.53
CA VAL A 39 -0.81 8.85 -7.86
C VAL A 39 0.62 9.28 -7.59
N ASN A 40 1.09 10.28 -8.34
CA ASN A 40 2.44 10.83 -8.20
C ASN A 40 2.50 12.03 -7.25
N TYR A 41 1.35 12.51 -6.77
CA TYR A 41 1.25 13.69 -5.92
C TYR A 41 0.43 13.39 -4.68
N GLU A 42 0.97 13.78 -3.53
CA GLU A 42 0.31 13.62 -2.23
C GLU A 42 -1.07 14.29 -2.20
N SER A 43 -1.21 15.49 -2.77
CA SER A 43 -2.47 16.24 -2.80
C SER A 43 -3.58 15.55 -3.61
N GLN A 44 -3.24 14.55 -4.42
CA GLN A 44 -4.21 13.75 -5.16
C GLN A 44 -4.52 12.44 -4.45
N ALA A 45 -3.77 12.07 -3.42
CA ALA A 45 -3.91 10.79 -2.74
C ALA A 45 -5.02 10.85 -1.71
N ASP A 46 -5.82 9.80 -1.65
CA ASP A 46 -6.75 9.58 -0.54
C ASP A 46 -6.03 8.90 0.63
N CYS A 47 -4.99 8.10 0.35
CA CYS A 47 -4.19 7.41 1.37
C CYS A 47 -2.70 7.40 1.03
N LYS A 48 -1.84 7.58 2.05
CA LYS A 48 -0.39 7.48 1.93
C LYS A 48 0.09 6.13 2.45
N VAL A 49 0.91 5.46 1.66
CA VAL A 49 1.47 4.15 2.00
C VAL A 49 2.99 4.16 1.99
N PHE A 50 3.60 3.45 2.93
CA PHE A 50 5.06 3.28 2.99
C PHE A 50 5.43 1.82 2.76
N ILE A 51 6.35 1.56 1.83
CA ILE A 51 6.78 0.19 1.54
C ILE A 51 7.87 -0.20 2.54
N VAL A 52 7.55 -1.15 3.41
CA VAL A 52 8.51 -1.69 4.39
C VAL A 52 9.24 -2.91 3.83
N LYS A 53 10.40 -3.21 4.41
CA LYS A 53 11.23 -4.38 4.02
C LYS A 53 10.87 -5.65 4.79
N TYR A 54 10.17 -5.52 5.91
CA TYR A 54 9.84 -6.64 6.79
C TYR A 54 8.35 -6.74 7.01
N GLU A 55 7.85 -7.97 6.95
CA GLU A 55 6.43 -8.28 7.17
C GLU A 55 5.94 -7.83 8.55
N SER A 56 6.80 -7.91 9.58
CA SER A 56 6.48 -7.51 10.95
C SER A 56 6.27 -6.00 11.12
N GLN A 57 6.75 -5.19 10.17
CA GLN A 57 6.59 -3.74 10.15
C GLN A 57 5.38 -3.32 9.30
N ALA A 58 4.64 -4.28 8.74
CA ALA A 58 3.61 -4.02 7.75
C ALA A 58 2.21 -4.22 8.32
N ASP A 59 1.40 -3.18 8.22
CA ASP A 59 -0.04 -3.23 8.51
C ASP A 59 -0.80 -3.93 7.38
N ILE A 60 -0.41 -3.66 6.13
CA ILE A 60 -1.05 -4.18 4.93
C ILE A 60 -0.06 -5.10 4.19
N LYS A 61 -0.49 -6.33 3.91
CA LYS A 61 0.26 -7.29 3.09
C LYS A 61 -0.47 -7.49 1.77
N ILE A 62 0.16 -7.12 0.67
CA ILE A 62 -0.44 -7.16 -0.66
C ILE A 62 0.51 -7.80 -1.66
N LEU A 63 -0.04 -8.46 -2.68
CA LEU A 63 0.74 -8.94 -3.80
C LEU A 63 1.07 -7.80 -4.75
N ARG A 64 2.26 -7.85 -5.33
CA ARG A 64 2.64 -6.96 -6.44
C ARG A 64 1.63 -6.95 -7.59
N LYS A 65 0.95 -8.08 -7.84
CA LYS A 65 -0.10 -8.17 -8.87
C LYS A 65 -1.37 -7.37 -8.55
N ASN A 66 -1.71 -7.21 -7.26
CA ASN A 66 -2.91 -6.52 -6.80
C ASN A 66 -2.64 -5.08 -6.36
N PHE A 67 -1.37 -4.68 -6.33
CA PHE A 67 -0.99 -3.32 -5.97
C PHE A 67 -1.53 -2.33 -7.02
N PRO A 68 -2.08 -1.18 -6.58
CA PRO A 68 -2.60 -0.16 -7.49
C PRO A 68 -1.54 0.26 -8.52
N LYS A 69 -1.99 0.44 -9.75
CA LYS A 69 -1.18 0.85 -10.90
C LYS A 69 -1.50 2.28 -11.31
#